data_AF-A9C2U2-F1
#
_entry.id   AF-A9C2U2-F1
#
_cell.length_a   1.000
_cell.length_b   1.000
_cell.length_c   1.000
_cell.angle_alpha   90.00
_cell.angle_beta   90.00
_cell.angle_gamma   90.00
#
_symmetry.space_group_name_H-M   'P 1'
#
loop_
_entity.id
_entity.type
_entity.pdbx_description
1 polymer ?
#
loop_
_entity_poly.entity_id
_entity_poly.type
_entity_poly.pdbx_seq_one_letter_code
_entity_poly.pdbx_strand_id
1 'polypeptide(L)'
;MKKVLITALVVALCGCAPTPYRTAVDDLSDASLNEVIAYSNEIKDFLYSGGNEIEAIELGKKAVLHVLKDPDSAKFRDVRLKAYFDGAVVCGQVNAKNSYGGYAGFKSFVAGIKGATLRDESSRYATVNAASNTGIGAACPGG
;
A
#
# COMPACT_ATOMS: atom_id res chain seq x y z
N MET A 1 59.03 -0.35 40.14
CA MET A 1 57.68 0.23 40.24
C MET A 1 57.34 0.91 38.93
N LYS A 2 56.64 0.24 38.00
CA LYS A 2 56.22 0.83 36.71
C LYS A 2 54.76 1.27 36.83
N LYS A 3 54.50 2.57 36.65
CA LYS A 3 53.16 3.17 36.71
C LYS A 3 52.36 2.72 35.48
N VAL A 4 51.24 2.05 35.69
CA VAL A 4 50.28 1.68 34.65
C VAL A 4 49.41 2.92 34.39
N LEU A 5 49.53 3.50 33.19
CA LEU A 5 48.71 4.61 32.75
C LEU A 5 47.45 4.04 32.09
N ILE A 6 46.31 4.07 32.80
CA ILE A 6 45.01 3.67 32.25
C ILE A 6 44.51 4.83 31.40
N THR A 7 44.65 4.71 30.07
CA THR A 7 44.05 5.64 29.12
C THR A 7 42.56 5.31 29.00
N ALA A 8 41.70 6.16 29.56
CA ALA A 8 40.26 6.04 29.37
C ALA A 8 39.92 6.38 27.91
N LEU A 9 39.54 5.36 27.13
CA LEU A 9 39.02 5.52 25.78
C LEU A 9 37.58 6.02 25.87
N VAL A 10 37.39 7.34 25.77
CA VAL A 10 36.05 7.93 25.62
C VAL A 10 35.56 7.62 24.21
N VAL A 11 34.78 6.56 24.04
CA VAL A 11 34.06 6.29 22.79
C VAL A 11 32.88 7.25 22.73
N ALA A 12 33.06 8.38 22.01
CA ALA A 12 31.95 9.22 21.61
C ALA A 12 31.11 8.46 20.58
N LEU A 13 30.06 7.78 21.03
CA LEU A 13 29.01 7.24 20.17
C LEU A 13 28.27 8.44 19.55
N CYS A 14 28.76 8.92 18.41
CA CYS A 14 27.97 9.74 17.50
C CYS A 14 26.85 8.86 16.95
N GLY A 15 25.79 8.66 17.73
CA GLY A 15 24.57 8.03 17.25
C GLY A 15 23.97 8.93 16.18
N CYS A 16 23.99 8.48 14.92
CA CYS A 16 23.24 9.13 13.86
C CYS A 16 21.74 8.97 14.16
N ALA A 17 21.12 9.95 14.81
CA ALA A 17 19.66 10.00 14.90
C ALA A 17 19.09 10.11 13.47
N PRO A 18 18.03 9.35 13.13
CA PRO A 18 17.41 9.46 11.82
C PRO A 18 16.89 10.89 11.62
N THR A 19 16.99 11.40 10.38
CA THR A 19 16.44 12.72 10.07
C THR A 19 14.91 12.68 10.12
N PRO A 20 14.24 13.78 10.49
CA PRO A 20 12.77 13.83 10.55
C PRO A 20 12.07 13.46 9.23
N TYR A 21 12.75 13.66 8.10
CA TYR A 21 12.26 13.23 6.79
C TYR A 21 12.26 11.70 6.63
N ARG A 22 13.29 11.01 7.11
CA ARG A 22 13.35 9.54 7.02
C ARG A 22 12.25 8.91 7.84
N THR A 23 12.03 9.38 9.06
CA THR A 23 10.96 8.88 9.91
C THR A 23 9.59 9.05 9.26
N ALA A 24 9.32 10.21 8.62
CA ALA A 24 8.05 10.42 7.92
C ALA A 24 7.83 9.50 6.70
N VAL A 25 8.90 9.14 5.98
CA VAL A 25 8.82 8.20 4.85
C VAL A 25 8.62 6.77 5.34
N ASP A 26 9.26 6.40 6.45
CA ASP A 26 9.08 5.10 7.10
C ASP A 26 7.62 4.99 7.62
N ASP A 27 7.12 6.00 8.33
CA ASP A 27 5.73 6.07 8.81
C ASP A 27 4.71 5.96 7.67
N LEU A 28 4.99 6.59 6.52
CA LEU A 28 4.14 6.48 5.31
C LEU A 28 4.14 5.06 4.73
N SER A 29 5.29 4.38 4.75
CA SER A 29 5.40 3.00 4.29
C SER A 29 4.61 2.06 5.20
N ASP A 30 4.72 2.26 6.52
CA ASP A 30 3.97 1.49 7.52
C ASP A 30 2.46 1.74 7.39
N ALA A 31 2.04 2.98 7.17
CA ALA A 31 0.64 3.31 6.92
C ALA A 31 0.09 2.61 5.66
N SER A 32 0.85 2.64 4.56
CA SER A 32 0.50 1.97 3.31
C SER A 32 0.35 0.45 3.51
N LEU A 33 1.27 -0.17 4.25
CA LEU A 33 1.23 -1.60 4.55
C LEU A 33 0.02 -1.97 5.43
N ASN A 34 -0.21 -1.21 6.49
CA ASN A 34 -1.28 -1.45 7.45
C ASN A 34 -2.67 -1.29 6.81
N GLU A 35 -2.84 -0.35 5.87
CA GLU A 35 -4.08 -0.21 5.11
C GLU A 35 -4.40 -1.48 4.32
N VAL A 36 -3.41 -2.07 3.65
CA VAL A 36 -3.61 -3.30 2.87
C VAL A 36 -3.81 -4.53 3.76
N ILE A 37 -3.19 -4.57 4.95
CA ILE A 37 -3.48 -5.58 5.97
C ILE A 37 -4.93 -5.47 6.45
N ALA A 38 -5.45 -4.25 6.63
CA ALA A 38 -6.85 -4.05 6.98
C ALA A 38 -7.78 -4.61 5.90
N TYR A 39 -7.51 -4.35 4.61
CA TYR A 39 -8.24 -4.97 3.50
C TYR A 39 -8.19 -6.51 3.53
N SER A 40 -7.02 -7.08 3.84
CA SER A 40 -6.89 -8.53 3.99
C SER A 40 -7.81 -9.11 5.05
N ASN A 41 -7.88 -8.45 6.22
CA ASN A 41 -8.76 -8.84 7.30
C ASN A 41 -10.25 -8.68 6.93
N GLU A 42 -10.64 -7.63 6.19
CA GLU A 42 -12.02 -7.46 5.72
C GLU A 42 -12.47 -8.64 4.85
N ILE A 43 -11.64 -9.06 3.90
CA ILE A 43 -11.98 -10.18 3.01
C ILE A 43 -11.99 -11.49 3.79
N LYS A 44 -11.04 -11.70 4.71
CA LYS A 44 -11.04 -12.86 5.58
C LYS A 44 -12.36 -12.98 6.36
N ASP A 45 -12.80 -11.91 7.01
CA ASP A 45 -14.03 -11.87 7.78
C ASP A 45 -15.27 -12.10 6.89
N PHE A 46 -15.28 -11.53 5.69
CA PHE A 46 -16.32 -11.73 4.69
C PHE A 46 -16.44 -13.20 4.24
N LEU A 47 -15.31 -13.83 3.91
CA LEU A 47 -15.28 -15.24 3.48
C LEU A 47 -15.69 -16.18 4.63
N TYR A 48 -15.25 -15.91 5.86
CA TYR A 48 -15.69 -16.67 7.03
C TYR A 48 -17.18 -16.53 7.34
N SER A 49 -17.78 -15.40 6.96
CA SER A 49 -19.22 -15.15 7.13
C SER A 49 -20.08 -15.80 6.05
N GLY A 50 -19.50 -16.61 5.15
CA GLY A 50 -20.21 -17.32 4.09
C GLY A 50 -20.19 -16.62 2.72
N GLY A 51 -19.47 -15.51 2.58
CA GLY A 51 -19.21 -14.91 1.29
C GLY A 51 -18.31 -15.79 0.41
N ASN A 52 -18.30 -15.53 -0.90
CA ASN A 52 -17.44 -16.26 -1.84
C ASN A 52 -16.46 -15.34 -2.60
N GLU A 53 -15.49 -15.94 -3.29
CA GLU A 53 -14.43 -15.21 -4.00
C GLU A 53 -14.96 -14.28 -5.10
N ILE A 54 -16.01 -14.70 -5.81
CA ILE A 54 -16.61 -13.90 -6.89
C ILE A 54 -17.26 -12.64 -6.30
N GLU A 55 -18.00 -12.79 -5.20
CA GLU A 55 -18.60 -11.67 -4.49
C GLU A 55 -17.53 -10.73 -3.90
N ALA A 56 -16.46 -11.27 -3.34
CA ALA A 56 -15.34 -10.47 -2.82
C ALA A 56 -14.71 -9.63 -3.93
N ILE A 57 -14.50 -10.19 -5.12
CA ILE A 57 -13.99 -9.47 -6.30
C ILE A 57 -14.94 -8.34 -6.72
N GLU A 58 -16.25 -8.60 -6.79
CA GLU A 58 -17.23 -7.58 -7.18
C GLU A 58 -17.37 -6.48 -6.12
N LEU A 59 -17.27 -6.80 -4.83
CA LEU A 59 -17.22 -5.82 -3.74
C LEU A 59 -15.94 -4.99 -3.80
N GLY A 60 -14.79 -5.60 -4.06
CA GLY A 60 -13.53 -4.90 -4.27
C GLY A 60 -13.59 -3.93 -5.45
N LYS A 61 -14.18 -4.35 -6.58
CA LYS A 61 -14.42 -3.45 -7.73
C LYS A 61 -15.32 -2.27 -7.34
N LYS A 62 -16.40 -2.51 -6.58
CA LYS A 62 -17.26 -1.43 -6.06
C LYS A 62 -16.50 -0.47 -5.15
N ALA A 63 -15.63 -0.98 -4.28
CA ALA A 63 -14.78 -0.13 -3.44
C ALA A 63 -13.83 0.74 -4.29
N VAL A 64 -13.26 0.19 -5.37
CA VAL A 64 -12.45 0.97 -6.32
C VAL A 64 -13.29 2.07 -6.99
N LEU A 65 -14.53 1.78 -7.39
CA LEU A 65 -15.40 2.78 -8.01
C LEU A 65 -15.59 4.02 -7.12
N HIS A 66 -15.68 3.86 -5.79
CA HIS A 66 -15.87 4.97 -4.86
C HIS A 66 -14.69 5.95 -4.76
N VAL A 67 -13.49 5.55 -5.18
CA VAL A 67 -12.29 6.41 -5.13
C VAL A 67 -11.95 7.07 -6.48
N LEU A 68 -12.73 6.77 -7.53
CA LEU A 68 -12.53 7.35 -8.86
C LEU A 68 -13.21 8.71 -9.02
N LYS A 69 -12.68 9.53 -9.92
CA LYS A 69 -13.30 10.82 -10.30
C LYS A 69 -14.54 10.64 -11.18
N ASP A 70 -14.53 9.63 -12.04
CA ASP A 70 -15.64 9.25 -12.91
C ASP A 70 -15.84 7.72 -12.82
N PRO A 71 -16.63 7.24 -11.85
CA PRO A 71 -16.84 5.81 -11.62
C PRO A 71 -17.48 5.08 -12.80
N ASP A 72 -18.42 5.73 -13.50
CA ASP A 72 -19.17 5.11 -14.61
C ASP A 72 -18.29 4.85 -15.84
N SER A 73 -17.17 5.57 -15.95
CA SER A 73 -16.19 5.38 -17.02
C SER A 73 -15.20 4.23 -16.78
N ALA A 74 -15.25 3.58 -15.61
CA ALA A 74 -14.22 2.65 -15.16
C ALA A 74 -14.09 1.42 -16.06
N LYS A 75 -12.84 1.08 -16.40
CA LYS A 75 -12.47 -0.13 -17.13
C LYS A 75 -11.50 -0.91 -16.27
N PHE A 76 -11.87 -2.14 -15.94
CA PHE A 76 -11.07 -3.04 -15.11
C PHE A 76 -10.35 -4.08 -15.97
N ARG A 77 -9.15 -4.48 -15.55
CA ARG A 77 -8.43 -5.64 -16.11
C ARG A 77 -7.59 -6.33 -15.04
N ASP A 78 -7.22 -7.59 -15.31
CA ASP A 78 -6.36 -8.43 -14.46
C ASP A 78 -6.82 -8.54 -13.01
N VAL A 79 -8.13 -8.41 -12.78
CA VAL A 79 -8.73 -8.42 -11.44
C VAL A 79 -8.75 -9.84 -10.91
N ARG A 80 -8.21 -10.03 -9.70
CA ARG A 80 -8.06 -11.33 -9.07
C ARG A 80 -8.01 -11.20 -7.56
N LEU A 81 -8.50 -12.24 -6.88
CA LEU A 81 -8.27 -12.41 -5.45
C LEU A 81 -6.85 -12.94 -5.24
N LYS A 82 -6.12 -12.37 -4.27
CA LYS A 82 -4.75 -12.76 -3.96
C LYS A 82 -4.59 -12.93 -2.45
N ALA A 83 -4.15 -14.11 -2.02
CA ALA A 83 -3.82 -14.36 -0.62
C ALA A 83 -2.73 -13.37 -0.13
N TYR A 84 -2.93 -12.81 1.05
CA TYR A 84 -2.04 -11.84 1.66
C TYR A 84 -2.22 -11.86 3.19
N PHE A 85 -1.14 -12.10 3.95
CA PHE A 85 -1.23 -12.44 5.38
C PHE A 85 -2.25 -13.58 5.62
N ASP A 86 -3.12 -13.44 6.63
CA ASP A 86 -4.12 -14.47 7.01
C ASP A 86 -5.43 -14.38 6.21
N GLY A 87 -5.49 -13.49 5.22
CA GLY A 87 -6.67 -13.25 4.40
C GLY A 87 -6.32 -13.14 2.92
N ALA A 88 -7.04 -12.28 2.22
CA ALA A 88 -6.81 -12.02 0.81
C ALA A 88 -7.16 -10.57 0.46
N VAL A 89 -6.64 -10.08 -0.65
CA VAL A 89 -6.97 -8.77 -1.20
C VAL A 89 -7.43 -8.91 -2.65
N VAL A 90 -8.23 -7.98 -3.13
CA VAL A 90 -8.55 -7.88 -4.57
C VAL A 90 -7.49 -7.01 -5.23
N CYS A 91 -6.66 -7.61 -6.06
CA CYS A 91 -5.68 -6.92 -6.90
C CYS A 91 -6.25 -6.71 -8.30
N GLY A 92 -5.85 -5.64 -8.98
CA GLY A 92 -6.13 -5.48 -10.40
C GLY A 92 -5.63 -4.16 -10.95
N GLN A 93 -6.08 -3.80 -12.14
CA GLN A 93 -5.84 -2.49 -12.73
C GLN A 93 -7.15 -1.84 -13.15
N VAL A 94 -7.24 -0.52 -12.97
CA VAL A 94 -8.39 0.28 -13.39
C VAL A 94 -7.95 1.49 -14.21
N ASN A 95 -8.69 1.81 -15.25
CA ASN A 95 -8.56 3.04 -16.01
C ASN A 95 -9.92 3.75 -16.03
N ALA A 96 -9.94 5.02 -15.65
CA ALA A 96 -11.13 5.83 -15.59
C ALA A 96 -10.81 7.25 -16.09
N LYS A 97 -11.85 7.99 -16.48
CA LYS A 97 -11.68 9.39 -16.88
C LYS A 97 -11.29 10.24 -15.67
N ASN A 98 -10.38 11.18 -15.91
CA ASN A 98 -10.03 12.21 -14.94
C ASN A 98 -11.02 13.40 -15.03
N SER A 99 -10.80 14.45 -14.23
CA SER A 99 -11.64 15.65 -14.22
C SER A 99 -11.67 16.43 -15.55
N TYR A 100 -10.79 16.12 -16.49
CA TYR A 100 -10.77 16.71 -17.84
C TYR A 100 -11.47 15.83 -18.88
N GLY A 101 -12.09 14.71 -18.46
CA GLY A 101 -12.84 13.79 -19.31
C GLY A 101 -11.99 12.78 -20.09
N GLY A 102 -10.67 12.76 -19.88
CA GLY A 102 -9.72 11.88 -20.58
C GLY A 102 -9.26 10.70 -19.73
N TYR A 103 -8.95 9.57 -20.38
CA TYR A 103 -8.29 8.41 -19.75
C TYR A 103 -6.78 8.64 -19.65
N ALA A 104 -6.21 8.49 -18.44
CA ALA A 104 -4.78 8.68 -18.20
C ALA A 104 -3.95 7.38 -18.25
N GLY A 105 -4.61 6.23 -18.47
CA GLY A 105 -3.97 4.91 -18.47
C GLY A 105 -4.39 4.07 -17.26
N PHE A 106 -4.07 2.78 -17.32
CA PHE A 106 -4.39 1.85 -16.23
C PHE A 106 -3.48 2.09 -15.03
N LYS A 107 -4.09 2.14 -13.84
CA LYS A 107 -3.41 2.18 -12.55
C LYS A 107 -3.69 0.90 -11.78
N SER A 108 -2.66 0.34 -11.16
CA SER A 108 -2.80 -0.79 -10.23
C SER A 108 -3.64 -0.36 -9.02
N PHE A 109 -4.43 -1.28 -8.48
CA PHE A 109 -5.16 -1.09 -7.23
C PHE A 109 -5.06 -2.33 -6.36
N VAL A 110 -5.29 -2.10 -5.07
CA VAL A 110 -5.57 -3.14 -4.07
C VAL A 110 -6.85 -2.75 -3.34
N ALA A 111 -7.73 -3.70 -3.07
CA ALA A 111 -9.01 -3.45 -2.43
C ALA A 111 -9.38 -4.53 -1.42
N GLY A 112 -10.10 -4.11 -0.38
CA GLY A 112 -10.82 -4.96 0.55
C GLY A 112 -12.28 -5.11 0.11
N ILE A 113 -13.19 -5.18 1.09
CA ILE A 113 -14.63 -5.22 0.85
C ILE A 113 -15.21 -3.81 0.77
N LYS A 114 -14.69 -2.90 1.60
CA LYS A 114 -15.27 -1.55 1.78
C LYS A 114 -14.34 -0.43 1.32
N GLY A 115 -13.05 -0.69 1.19
CA GLY A 115 -12.04 0.28 0.79
C GLY A 115 -11.14 -0.21 -0.35
N ALA A 116 -10.51 0.75 -1.02
CA ALA A 116 -9.56 0.49 -2.09
C ALA A 116 -8.51 1.59 -2.17
N THR A 117 -7.28 1.20 -2.50
CA THR A 117 -6.15 2.10 -2.71
C THR A 117 -5.66 1.96 -4.14
N LEU A 118 -5.53 3.10 -4.84
CA LEU A 118 -4.97 3.19 -6.19
C LEU A 118 -3.50 3.56 -6.09
N ARG A 119 -2.68 3.00 -6.98
CA ARG A 119 -1.27 3.41 -7.10
C ARG A 119 -1.18 4.91 -7.39
N ASP A 120 -0.43 5.62 -6.56
CA ASP A 120 -0.16 7.04 -6.74
C ASP A 120 1.32 7.30 -7.01
N GLU A 121 1.59 8.01 -8.10
CA GLU A 121 2.94 8.39 -8.55
C GLU A 121 3.02 9.91 -8.72
N SER A 122 2.14 10.66 -8.04
CA SER A 122 2.01 12.10 -8.17
C SER A 122 3.12 12.91 -7.50
N SER A 123 3.86 12.32 -6.55
CA SER A 123 4.94 13.02 -5.86
C SER A 123 6.15 13.19 -6.78
N ARG A 124 6.82 14.35 -6.66
CA ARG A 124 8.13 14.59 -7.30
C ARG A 124 9.25 13.77 -6.68
N TYR A 125 9.03 13.18 -5.50
CA TYR A 125 10.03 12.41 -4.77
C TYR A 125 9.76 10.92 -4.92
N ALA A 126 10.68 10.21 -5.58
CA ALA A 126 10.58 8.76 -5.79
C ALA A 126 10.46 7.97 -4.48
N THR A 127 11.08 8.43 -3.38
CA THR A 127 10.96 7.78 -2.07
C THR A 127 9.55 7.87 -1.50
N VAL A 128 8.83 8.96 -1.76
CA VAL A 128 7.44 9.13 -1.30
C VAL A 128 6.50 8.26 -2.13
N ASN A 129 6.72 8.19 -3.46
CA ASN A 129 5.98 7.27 -4.32
C ASN A 129 6.21 5.81 -3.90
N ALA A 130 7.45 5.43 -3.63
CA ALA A 130 7.75 4.08 -3.15
C ALA A 130 7.05 3.78 -1.82
N ALA A 131 7.17 4.69 -0.84
CA ALA A 131 6.59 4.53 0.48
C ALA A 131 5.06 4.41 0.45
N SER A 132 4.37 5.34 -0.23
CA SER A 132 2.90 5.35 -0.34
C SER A 132 2.34 4.11 -1.07
N ASN A 133 3.14 3.45 -1.91
CA ASN A 133 2.73 2.24 -2.64
C ASN A 133 3.26 0.94 -2.03
N THR A 134 3.87 0.97 -0.84
CA THR A 134 4.47 -0.21 -0.18
C THR A 134 3.46 -1.35 -0.03
N GLY A 135 2.25 -1.07 0.45
CA GLY A 135 1.20 -2.09 0.60
C GLY A 135 0.76 -2.71 -0.73
N ILE A 136 0.55 -1.88 -1.76
CA ILE A 136 0.20 -2.37 -3.12
C ILE A 136 1.30 -3.27 -3.66
N GLY A 137 2.57 -2.83 -3.56
CA GLY A 137 3.72 -3.59 -4.06
C GLY A 137 3.92 -4.92 -3.33
N ALA A 138 3.67 -4.93 -2.01
CA ALA A 138 3.80 -6.13 -1.19
C ALA A 138 2.69 -7.16 -1.47
N ALA A 139 1.44 -6.71 -1.60
CA ALA A 139 0.30 -7.62 -1.76
C ALA A 139 0.04 -8.05 -3.22
N CYS A 140 0.33 -7.16 -4.17
CA CYS A 140 0.01 -7.33 -5.59
C CYS A 140 1.27 -7.22 -6.49
N PRO A 141 2.31 -8.06 -6.31
CA PRO A 141 3.51 -7.99 -7.15
C PRO A 141 3.19 -8.34 -8.62
N GLY A 142 3.80 -7.60 -9.56
CA GLY A 142 3.63 -7.82 -10.99
C GLY A 142 2.31 -7.33 -11.59
N GLY A 143 1.69 -6.31 -10.99
CA GLY A 143 0.55 -5.58 -11.57
C GLY A 143 0.91 -4.66 -12.72
#